data_AF-A0A969T6C4-F1
#
_entry.id   AF-A0A969T6C4-F1
#
_cell.length_a   1.000
_cell.length_b   1.000
_cell.length_c   1.000
_cell.angle_alpha   90.00
_cell.angle_beta   90.00
_cell.angle_gamma   90.00
#
_symmetry.space_group_name_H-M   'P 1'
#
loop_
_entity.id
_entity.type
_entity.pdbx_description
1 polymer ?
#
loop_
_entity_poly.entity_id
_entity_poly.type
_entity_poly.pdbx_seq_one_letter_code
_entity_poly.pdbx_strand_id
1 'polypeptide(L)' 'MDWIEAVILGLIQGLTEFLPVSSSGHLELAKAFFGSHQLPAESALLTVVLHFATALSTILVFRKEVAIIIKG' A
#
# COMPACT_ATOMS: atom_id res chain seq x y z
N MET A 1 2.34 14.10 8.16
CA MET A 1 1.13 13.34 7.80
C MET A 1 0.24 13.31 9.02
N ASP A 2 -1.02 13.69 8.87
CA ASP A 2 -2.02 13.45 9.92
C ASP A 2 -2.38 11.96 9.99
N TRP A 3 -2.82 11.47 11.15
CA TRP A 3 -3.16 10.05 11.30
C TRP A 3 -4.38 9.67 10.44
N ILE A 4 -5.31 10.61 10.20
CA ILE A 4 -6.46 10.39 9.32
C ILE A 4 -5.98 10.21 7.88
N GLU A 5 -5.04 11.05 7.44
CA GLU A 5 -4.41 10.96 6.12
C GLU A 5 -3.73 9.60 5.91
N ALA A 6 -2.98 9.13 6.92
CA ALA A 6 -2.35 7.80 6.87
C ALA A 6 -3.37 6.66 6.76
N VAL A 7 -4.49 6.74 7.49
CA VAL A 7 -5.59 5.76 7.39
C VAL A 7 -6.22 5.78 6.00
N ILE A 8 -6.50 6.96 5.44
CA ILE A 8 -7.08 7.08 4.11
C ILE A 8 -6.13 6.52 3.04
N LEU A 9 -4.85 6.87 3.09
CA LEU A 9 -3.84 6.35 2.16
C LEU A 9 -3.69 4.83 2.28
N GLY A 10 -3.76 4.30 3.50
CA GLY A 10 -3.77 2.85 3.74
C GLY A 10 -5.00 2.15 3.15
N LEU A 11 -6.19 2.75 3.27
CA LEU A 11 -7.40 2.24 2.64
C LEU A 11 -7.30 2.27 1.11
N ILE A 12 -6.81 3.37 0.53
CA ILE A 12 -6.61 3.50 -0.92
C ILE A 12 -5.65 2.42 -1.42
N GLN A 13 -4.49 2.24 -0.78
CA GLN A 13 -3.55 1.18 -1.15
C GLN A 13 -4.21 -0.19 -1.03
N GLY A 14 -4.81 -0.51 0.11
CA GLY A 14 -5.40 -1.82 0.38
C GLY A 14 -6.52 -2.19 -0.60
N LEU A 15 -7.30 -1.22 -1.05
CA LEU A 15 -8.36 -1.44 -2.03
C LEU A 15 -7.84 -1.52 -3.47
N THR A 16 -6.86 -0.69 -3.83
CA THR A 16 -6.41 -0.56 -5.23
C THR A 16 -5.28 -1.50 -5.60
N GLU A 17 -4.50 -2.02 -4.66
CA GLU A 17 -3.37 -2.92 -4.95
C GLU A 17 -3.80 -4.22 -5.62
N PHE A 18 -4.98 -4.74 -5.29
CA PHE A 18 -5.51 -5.98 -5.85
C PHE A 18 -6.30 -5.77 -7.15
N LEU A 19 -6.52 -4.52 -7.54
CA LEU A 19 -7.26 -4.15 -8.74
C LEU A 19 -6.29 -3.67 -9.84
N PRO A 20 -6.54 -3.95 -11.13
CA PRO A 20 -5.67 -3.52 -12.22
C PRO A 20 -5.89 -2.03 -12.57
N VAL A 21 -5.72 -1.15 -11.57
CA VAL A 21 -6.06 0.29 -11.65
C VAL A 21 -4.90 1.22 -11.28
N SER A 22 -3.69 0.68 -11.06
CA SER A 22 -2.50 1.41 -10.59
C SER A 22 -2.68 2.02 -9.20
N SER A 23 -2.25 1.29 -8.16
CA SER A 23 -2.28 1.76 -6.77
C SER A 23 -1.37 2.97 -6.52
N SER A 24 -0.18 3.00 -7.14
CA SER A 24 0.75 4.13 -7.02
C SER A 24 0.16 5.44 -7.55
N GLY A 25 -0.56 5.41 -8.67
CA GLY A 25 -1.22 6.59 -9.23
C GLY A 25 -2.29 7.15 -8.28
N HIS A 26 -3.11 6.29 -7.69
CA HIS A 26 -4.13 6.70 -6.72
C HIS A 26 -3.52 7.30 -5.45
N LEU A 27 -2.40 6.74 -4.97
CA LEU A 27 -1.71 7.23 -3.79
C LEU A 27 -1.10 8.62 -4.01
N GLU A 28 -0.48 8.86 -5.17
CA GLU A 28 0.09 10.17 -5.51
C GLU A 28 -1.00 11.23 -5.72
N LEU A 29 -2.13 10.87 -6.35
CA LEU A 29 -3.28 11.77 -6.44
C LEU A 29 -3.84 12.14 -5.07
N ALA A 30 -4.00 11.16 -4.17
CA ALA A 30 -4.50 11.39 -2.82
C ALA A 30 -3.58 12.33 -2.02
N LYS A 31 -2.26 12.11 -2.07
CA LYS A 31 -1.26 13.01 -1.46
C LYS A 31 -1.35 14.43 -2.02
N ALA A 32 -1.51 14.58 -3.33
CA ALA A 32 -1.70 15.88 -3.97
C ALA A 32 -2.99 16.59 -3.48
N PHE A 33 -4.10 15.85 -3.30
CA PHE A 33 -5.35 16.39 -2.75
C PHE A 33 -5.23 16.83 -1.29
N PHE A 34 -4.43 16.13 -0.48
CA PHE A 34 -4.17 16.54 0.91
C PHE A 34 -3.24 17.76 1.02
N GLY A 35 -2.72 18.27 -0.10
CA GLY A 35 -1.75 19.38 -0.09
C GLY A 35 -0.45 18.99 0.59
N SER A 36 -0.16 17.68 0.64
CA SER A 36 0.93 17.17 1.45
C SER A 36 2.28 17.44 0.76
N HIS A 37 2.96 18.51 1.17
CA HIS A 37 4.35 18.78 0.81
C HIS A 37 5.31 17.94 1.66
N GLN A 38 5.11 16.62 1.65
CA GLN A 38 6.00 15.70 2.34
C GLN A 38 7.34 15.66 1.61
N LEU A 39 8.43 15.57 2.38
CA LEU A 39 9.75 15.35 1.81
C LEU A 39 9.69 14.06 0.95
N PRO A 40 10.33 14.03 -0.24
CA PRO A 40 10.26 12.86 -1.13
C PRO A 40 10.61 11.54 -0.45
N ALA A 41 11.53 11.56 0.52
CA ALA A 41 11.93 10.40 1.30
C ALA A 41 10.80 9.84 2.18
N GLU A 42 10.00 10.69 2.83
CA GLU A 42 8.89 10.26 3.69
C GLU A 42 7.75 9.65 2.85
N SER A 43 7.45 10.28 1.71
CA SER A 43 6.45 9.78 0.76
C SER A 43 6.83 8.41 0.20
N ALA A 44 8.11 8.22 -0.14
CA ALA A 44 8.62 6.93 -0.61
C ALA A 44 8.57 5.85 0.47
N LEU A 45 8.97 6.17 1.70
CA LEU A 45 8.92 5.24 2.82
C LEU A 45 7.48 4.79 3.11
N LEU A 46 6.51 5.71 3.09
CA LEU A 46 5.10 5.37 3.25
C LEU A 46 4.65 4.39 2.16
N THR A 47 4.90 4.70 0.89
CA THR A 47 4.50 3.82 -0.23
C THR A 47 5.08 2.42 -0.06
N VAL A 48 6.36 2.30 0.34
CA VAL A 48 7.01 1.00 0.58
C VAL A 48 6.34 0.26 1.75
N VAL A 49 6.05 0.93 2.86
CA VAL A 49 5.39 0.31 4.02
C VAL A 49 3.98 -0.16 3.67
N LEU A 50 3.21 0.66 2.93
CA LEU A 50 1.87 0.31 2.49
C LEU A 50 1.88 -0.89 1.52
N HIS A 51 2.83 -0.93 0.58
CA HIS A 51 2.99 -2.05 -0.34
C HIS A 51 3.48 -3.32 0.38
N PHE A 52 4.33 -3.18 1.39
CA PHE A 52 4.72 -4.30 2.25
C PHE A 52 3.52 -4.86 3.02
N ALA A 53 2.64 -4.00 3.53
CA ALA A 53 1.43 -4.43 4.23
C ALA A 53 0.47 -5.20 3.32
N THR A 54 0.29 -4.77 2.07
CA THR A 54 -0.55 -5.50 1.09
C THR A 54 0.10 -6.80 0.65
N ALA A 55 1.42 -6.86 0.48
CA ALA A 55 2.14 -8.10 0.24
C ALA A 55 1.98 -9.10 1.40
N LEU A 56 2.10 -8.63 2.64
CA LEU A 56 1.88 -9.45 3.82
C LEU A 56 0.43 -9.96 3.91
N SER A 57 -0.54 -9.10 3.58
CA SER A 57 -1.95 -9.49 3.49
C SER A 57 -2.15 -10.65 2.49
N THR A 58 -1.57 -10.54 1.29
CA THR A 58 -1.58 -11.61 0.28
C THR A 58 -0.97 -12.90 0.82
N ILE A 59 0.21 -12.82 1.45
CA ILE A 59 0.87 -13.99 2.03
C ILE A 59 0.01 -14.66 3.10
N LEU A 60 -0.64 -13.87 3.97
CA LEU A 60 -1.50 -14.39 5.04
C LEU A 60 -2.77 -15.05 4.49
N VAL A 61 -3.39 -14.45 3.48
CA VAL A 61 -4.58 -14.98 2.79
C VAL A 61 -4.23 -16.30 2.09
N PHE A 62 -3.16 -16.31 1.30
CA PHE A 62 -2.69 -17.47 0.54
C PHE A 62 -1.65 -18.32 1.27
N ARG A 63 -1.63 -18.29 2.61
CA ARG A 63 -0.56 -18.91 3.41
C ARG A 63 -0.40 -20.41 3.17
N LYS A 64 -1.48 -21.11 2.81
CA LYS A 64 -1.44 -22.55 2.54
C LYS A 64 -0.80 -22.82 1.18
N GLU A 65 -1.20 -22.06 0.17
CA GLU A 65 -0.70 -22.09 -1.19
C GLU A 65 0.78 -21.71 -1.22
N VAL A 66 1.15 -20.63 -0.53
CA VAL A 66 2.54 -20.21 -0.33
C VAL A 66 3.35 -21.31 0.35
N ALA A 67 2.81 -21.96 1.39
CA ALA A 67 3.50 -23.07 2.06
C ALA A 67 3.67 -24.31 1.17
N ILE A 68 2.74 -24.56 0.24
CA ILE A 68 2.88 -25.62 -0.77
C ILE A 68 4.02 -25.26 -1.72
N ILE A 69 4.01 -24.04 -2.29
CA ILE A 69 5.07 -23.58 -3.21
C ILE A 69 6.46 -23.66 -2.57
N ILE A 70 6.59 -23.30 -1.29
CA ILE A 70 7.87 -23.33 -0.57
C ILE A 70 8.35 -24.78 -0.30
N LYS A 71 7.44 -25.75 -0.17
CA LYS A 71 7.79 -27.15 0.11
C LYS A 71 8.21 -27.94 -1.13
N GLY A 72 7.90 -27.45 -2.33
CA GLY A 72 8.06 -28.19 -3.60
C GLY A 72 7.01 -29.27 -3.76
#